data_AF-A0A939TTM4-F1
#
_entry.id   AF-A0A939TTM4-F1
#
_cell.length_a   1.000
_cell.length_b   1.000
_cell.length_c   1.000
_cell.angle_alpha   90.00
_cell.angle_beta   90.00
_cell.angle_gamma   90.00
#
_symmetry.space_group_name_H-M   'P 1'
#
loop_
_entity.id
_entity.type
_entity.pdbx_description
1 polymer ?
#
loop_
_entity_poly.entity_id
_entity_poly.type
_entity_poly.pdbx_seq_one_letter_code
_entity_poly.pdbx_strand_id
1 'polypeptide(L)'
;MIRIRSRLLVTTSLSLLPVMAAAQSVVATGNVTPSSPTSWTSSTSINVGYNTPGSLTISDGGRVVNGAGYVGVQGGTGQVTVTGDGSRWESNGYLYVGANGTGIVTIANGGFMSSAGTVIGRSDLASGSVTVTGEGSTWVDSYTIIVGFSKNGRLTIADGGTVSSNFGRIGEISAATGFASVTGDGSRWNNSNYLKIGYQARGSLTIGDGGLVTVGALLGDGSHDGTATVADSSGSNGTVSIGAAEGDAAVAAGTLDAARLVFGAGNGTLVFNHTDDDYNFQAAISGNGTIRHLAGTTTLLGDSSAFSGTTAVTGGGLMLADGALLGGAI
;
A
#
# COMPACT_ATOMS: atom_id res chain seq x y z
N MET A 1 -17.14 -69.43 42.75
CA MET A 1 -18.16 -68.77 41.90
C MET A 1 -17.63 -67.40 41.51
N ILE A 2 -17.16 -67.26 40.26
CA ILE A 2 -16.42 -66.10 39.74
C ILE A 2 -17.43 -65.07 39.23
N ARG A 3 -17.35 -63.79 39.69
CA ARG A 3 -18.13 -62.67 39.12
C ARG A 3 -17.23 -61.82 38.23
N ILE A 4 -17.54 -61.81 36.94
CA ILE A 4 -16.87 -61.00 35.91
C ILE A 4 -17.44 -59.57 35.96
N ARG A 5 -16.57 -58.55 36.04
CA ARG A 5 -16.94 -57.13 35.90
C ARG A 5 -16.88 -56.75 34.41
N SER A 6 -18.04 -56.41 33.83
CA SER A 6 -18.13 -55.85 32.48
C SER A 6 -17.74 -54.36 32.49
N ARG A 7 -16.65 -54.01 31.80
CA ARG A 7 -16.29 -52.61 31.52
C ARG A 7 -17.08 -52.13 30.31
N LEU A 8 -17.86 -51.07 30.47
CA LEU A 8 -18.57 -50.38 29.41
C LEU A 8 -17.57 -49.52 28.62
N LEU A 9 -17.30 -49.90 27.36
CA LEU A 9 -16.52 -49.08 26.43
C LEU A 9 -17.50 -48.08 25.79
N VAL A 10 -17.39 -46.80 26.14
CA VAL A 10 -18.11 -45.73 25.43
C VAL A 10 -17.24 -45.32 24.25
N THR A 11 -17.58 -45.78 23.05
CA THR A 11 -16.99 -45.29 21.80
C THR A 11 -17.72 -44.02 21.39
N THR A 12 -17.13 -42.86 21.65
CA THR A 12 -17.55 -41.60 21.03
C THR A 12 -17.16 -41.63 19.56
N SER A 13 -18.12 -41.89 18.68
CA SER A 13 -17.96 -41.69 17.24
C SER A 13 -17.93 -40.19 16.95
N LEU A 14 -16.74 -39.64 16.67
CA LEU A 14 -16.58 -38.29 16.14
C LEU A 14 -17.13 -38.28 14.71
N SER A 15 -18.34 -37.75 14.51
CA SER A 15 -18.87 -37.52 13.17
C SER A 15 -18.07 -36.40 12.52
N LEU A 16 -17.17 -36.73 11.58
CA LEU A 16 -16.67 -35.75 10.63
C LEU A 16 -17.88 -35.21 9.86
N LEU A 17 -18.29 -33.98 10.16
CA LEU A 17 -19.16 -33.23 9.26
C LEU A 17 -18.38 -33.11 7.93
N PRO A 18 -18.99 -33.41 6.78
CA PRO A 18 -18.36 -33.13 5.51
C PRO A 18 -18.09 -31.63 5.46
N VAL A 19 -16.82 -31.24 5.36
CA VAL A 19 -16.46 -29.88 4.96
C VAL A 19 -17.05 -29.75 3.55
N MET A 20 -18.14 -29.01 3.41
CA MET A 20 -18.61 -28.61 2.09
C MET A 20 -17.42 -27.96 1.38
N ALA A 21 -16.98 -28.57 0.28
CA ALA A 21 -16.06 -27.90 -0.62
C ALA A 21 -16.74 -26.59 -1.05
N ALA A 22 -16.22 -25.44 -0.61
CA ALA A 22 -16.67 -24.16 -1.13
C ALA A 22 -16.43 -24.18 -2.64
N ALA A 23 -17.47 -23.97 -3.44
CA ALA A 23 -17.33 -23.90 -4.88
C ALA A 23 -16.60 -22.59 -5.22
N GLN A 24 -15.48 -22.70 -5.95
CA GLN A 24 -14.75 -21.54 -6.46
C GLN A 24 -15.70 -20.57 -7.18
N SER A 25 -15.65 -19.30 -6.82
CA SER A 25 -16.64 -18.32 -7.24
C SER A 25 -15.99 -17.15 -7.97
N VAL A 26 -16.42 -16.92 -9.22
CA VAL A 26 -16.09 -15.74 -10.02
C VAL A 26 -17.39 -15.18 -10.57
N VAL A 27 -17.85 -14.08 -9.98
CA VAL A 27 -19.15 -13.47 -10.29
C VAL A 27 -18.92 -12.12 -10.95
N ALA A 28 -19.26 -12.04 -12.23
CA ALA A 28 -19.28 -10.80 -12.99
C ALA A 28 -20.72 -10.30 -13.14
N THR A 29 -20.96 -9.02 -12.82
CA THR A 29 -22.27 -8.37 -13.01
C THR A 29 -22.11 -7.02 -13.72
N GLY A 30 -23.14 -6.59 -14.44
CA GLY A 30 -23.07 -5.38 -15.26
C GLY A 30 -22.09 -5.50 -16.42
N ASN A 31 -21.35 -4.43 -16.71
CA ASN A 31 -20.43 -4.37 -17.84
C ASN A 31 -19.06 -4.94 -17.49
N VAL A 32 -18.86 -6.24 -17.73
CA VAL A 32 -17.55 -6.90 -17.67
C VAL A 32 -17.27 -7.54 -19.02
N THR A 33 -16.13 -7.22 -19.62
CA THR A 33 -15.76 -7.69 -20.96
C THR A 33 -14.35 -8.29 -21.00
N PRO A 34 -14.18 -9.48 -21.59
CA PRO A 34 -15.21 -10.40 -22.07
C PRO A 34 -16.15 -10.89 -20.96
N SER A 35 -17.42 -11.16 -21.28
CA SER A 35 -18.45 -11.46 -20.28
C SER A 35 -18.32 -12.85 -19.64
N SER A 36 -17.57 -13.77 -20.25
CA SER A 36 -17.38 -15.12 -19.73
C SER A 36 -16.01 -15.29 -19.07
N PRO A 37 -15.95 -15.61 -17.77
CA PRO A 37 -14.69 -15.89 -17.07
C PRO A 37 -13.84 -17.01 -17.70
N THR A 38 -14.47 -17.95 -18.42
CA THR A 38 -13.77 -19.04 -19.11
C THR A 38 -12.90 -18.60 -20.28
N SER A 39 -13.09 -17.36 -20.77
CA SER A 39 -12.29 -16.77 -21.84
C SER A 39 -11.09 -15.94 -21.35
N TRP A 40 -10.94 -15.83 -20.03
CA TRP A 40 -9.91 -15.01 -19.41
C TRP A 40 -8.63 -15.83 -19.27
N THR A 41 -7.66 -15.47 -20.09
CA THR A 41 -6.32 -16.07 -20.13
C THR A 41 -5.27 -14.98 -20.01
N SER A 42 -4.01 -15.35 -19.85
CA SER A 42 -2.88 -14.40 -19.80
C SER A 42 -2.71 -13.54 -21.05
N SER A 43 -3.42 -13.82 -22.16
CA SER A 43 -3.45 -12.97 -23.35
C SER A 43 -4.70 -12.09 -23.45
N THR A 44 -5.70 -12.30 -22.61
CA THR A 44 -7.00 -11.60 -22.70
C THR A 44 -6.95 -10.31 -21.89
N SER A 45 -7.37 -9.18 -22.47
CA SER A 45 -7.62 -7.97 -21.68
C SER A 45 -9.00 -8.03 -21.06
N ILE A 46 -9.11 -7.74 -19.75
CA ILE A 46 -10.39 -7.66 -19.05
C ILE A 46 -10.70 -6.19 -18.75
N ASN A 47 -11.93 -5.77 -19.03
CA ASN A 47 -12.48 -4.50 -18.60
C ASN A 47 -13.64 -4.74 -17.62
N VAL A 48 -13.60 -4.06 -16.48
CA VAL A 48 -14.69 -4.01 -15.51
C VAL A 48 -15.20 -2.56 -15.47
N GLY A 49 -16.43 -2.35 -15.92
CA GLY A 49 -17.08 -1.04 -15.96
C GLY A 49 -16.65 -0.16 -17.13
N TYR A 50 -16.95 -0.57 -18.37
CA TYR A 50 -16.71 0.24 -19.59
C TYR A 50 -17.95 1.04 -19.99
N ASN A 51 -17.88 2.38 -19.99
CA ASN A 51 -19.00 3.34 -20.19
C ASN A 51 -20.15 3.25 -19.16
N THR A 52 -20.44 2.06 -18.64
CA THR A 52 -21.50 1.77 -17.67
C THR A 52 -20.94 0.97 -16.50
N PRO A 53 -21.66 0.88 -15.36
CA PRO A 53 -21.17 0.15 -14.20
C PRO A 53 -20.93 -1.34 -14.47
N GLY A 54 -19.87 -1.88 -13.87
CA GLY A 54 -19.55 -3.31 -13.87
C GLY A 54 -18.87 -3.72 -12.57
N SER A 55 -19.09 -4.95 -12.15
CA SER A 55 -18.51 -5.50 -10.93
C SER A 55 -17.99 -6.92 -11.16
N LEU A 56 -16.85 -7.24 -10.54
CA LEU A 56 -16.23 -8.56 -10.52
C LEU A 56 -15.91 -8.94 -9.08
N THR A 57 -16.49 -10.03 -8.60
CA THR A 57 -16.15 -10.63 -7.31
C THR A 57 -15.47 -11.98 -7.52
N ILE A 58 -14.32 -12.16 -6.88
CA ILE A 58 -13.52 -13.38 -6.89
C ILE A 58 -13.46 -13.86 -5.44
N SER A 59 -14.16 -14.96 -5.15
CA SER A 59 -14.30 -15.50 -3.80
C SER A 59 -14.17 -17.02 -3.75
N ASP A 60 -14.10 -17.57 -2.53
CA ASP A 60 -14.18 -19.02 -2.27
C ASP A 60 -13.14 -19.85 -3.03
N GLY A 61 -11.93 -19.30 -3.23
CA GLY A 61 -10.86 -19.95 -4.00
C GLY A 61 -10.96 -19.72 -5.52
N GLY A 62 -11.81 -18.80 -5.96
CA GLY A 62 -11.94 -18.38 -7.35
C GLY A 62 -10.62 -17.84 -7.93
N ARG A 63 -10.40 -18.03 -9.22
CA ARG A 63 -9.19 -17.56 -9.91
C ARG A 63 -9.52 -16.84 -11.21
N VAL A 64 -8.96 -15.65 -11.37
CA VAL A 64 -9.01 -14.86 -12.61
C VAL A 64 -7.59 -14.63 -13.12
N VAL A 65 -7.39 -14.84 -14.41
CA VAL A 65 -6.12 -14.58 -15.09
C VAL A 65 -6.38 -13.71 -16.31
N ASN A 66 -5.59 -12.66 -16.48
CA ASN A 66 -5.67 -11.79 -17.65
C ASN A 66 -4.28 -11.38 -18.15
N GLY A 67 -4.23 -10.86 -19.38
CA GLY A 67 -3.13 -10.06 -19.89
C GLY A 67 -3.16 -8.68 -19.24
N ALA A 68 -3.82 -7.69 -19.85
CA ALA A 68 -4.01 -6.38 -19.24
C ALA A 68 -5.36 -6.28 -18.49
N GLY A 69 -5.39 -5.55 -17.39
CA GLY A 69 -6.59 -5.36 -16.56
C GLY A 69 -7.01 -3.90 -16.56
N TYR A 70 -8.30 -3.64 -16.70
CA TYR A 70 -8.86 -2.28 -16.68
C TYR A 70 -10.08 -2.24 -15.76
N VAL A 71 -10.07 -1.35 -14.78
CA VAL A 71 -11.17 -1.16 -13.82
C VAL A 71 -11.62 0.30 -13.87
N GLY A 72 -12.87 0.52 -14.27
CA GLY A 72 -13.45 1.85 -14.48
C GLY A 72 -12.91 2.51 -15.74
N VAL A 73 -13.62 2.38 -16.86
CA VAL A 73 -13.15 2.75 -18.19
C VAL A 73 -14.15 3.69 -18.88
N GLN A 74 -13.66 4.76 -19.50
CA GLN A 74 -14.46 5.70 -20.32
C GLN A 74 -15.71 6.23 -19.59
N GLY A 75 -15.53 6.85 -18.41
CA GLY A 75 -16.62 7.33 -17.56
C GLY A 75 -17.39 6.23 -16.81
N GLY A 76 -17.16 4.95 -17.12
CA GLY A 76 -17.75 3.82 -16.40
C GLY A 76 -17.19 3.67 -14.98
N THR A 77 -17.96 2.99 -14.12
CA THR A 77 -17.54 2.61 -12.77
C THR A 77 -17.25 1.12 -12.73
N GLY A 78 -16.00 0.75 -12.45
CA GLY A 78 -15.58 -0.63 -12.27
C GLY A 78 -15.29 -0.92 -10.81
N GLN A 79 -15.78 -2.05 -10.31
CA GLN A 79 -15.51 -2.53 -8.96
C GLN A 79 -14.98 -3.96 -9.02
N VAL A 80 -13.83 -4.22 -8.40
CA VAL A 80 -13.28 -5.57 -8.28
C VAL A 80 -13.04 -5.90 -6.82
N THR A 81 -13.53 -7.04 -6.36
CA THR A 81 -13.28 -7.56 -5.02
C THR A 81 -12.63 -8.94 -5.12
N VAL A 82 -11.46 -9.10 -4.51
CA VAL A 82 -10.78 -10.39 -4.34
C VAL A 82 -10.80 -10.72 -2.87
N THR A 83 -11.53 -11.75 -2.46
CA THR A 83 -11.72 -12.03 -1.04
C THR A 83 -11.84 -13.50 -0.67
N GLY A 84 -11.43 -13.85 0.54
CA GLY A 84 -11.39 -15.22 1.02
C GLY A 84 -10.12 -15.95 0.63
N ASP A 85 -9.67 -16.83 1.51
CA ASP A 85 -8.46 -17.61 1.33
C ASP A 85 -8.45 -18.37 -0.01
N GLY A 86 -7.33 -18.26 -0.71
CA GLY A 86 -7.14 -18.92 -2.01
C GLY A 86 -7.73 -18.19 -3.22
N SER A 87 -8.54 -17.14 -3.02
CA SER A 87 -9.06 -16.31 -4.10
C SER A 87 -7.95 -15.47 -4.75
N ARG A 88 -7.86 -15.49 -6.08
CA ARG A 88 -6.72 -14.96 -6.82
C ARG A 88 -7.10 -14.16 -8.05
N TRP A 89 -6.48 -13.01 -8.23
CA TRP A 89 -6.46 -12.26 -9.48
C TRP A 89 -5.04 -12.06 -10.00
N GLU A 90 -4.73 -12.64 -11.17
CA GLU A 90 -3.39 -12.65 -11.76
C GLU A 90 -3.38 -11.87 -13.09
N SER A 91 -2.98 -10.60 -13.05
CA SER A 91 -2.81 -9.74 -14.23
C SER A 91 -1.36 -9.82 -14.75
N ASN A 92 -1.15 -10.49 -15.88
CA ASN A 92 0.19 -10.73 -16.45
C ASN A 92 0.77 -9.50 -17.18
N GLY A 93 -0.04 -8.47 -17.38
CA GLY A 93 0.33 -7.17 -17.91
C GLY A 93 -0.10 -6.05 -16.97
N TYR A 94 -0.13 -4.84 -17.50
CA TYR A 94 -0.49 -3.66 -16.71
C TYR A 94 -1.94 -3.73 -16.20
N LEU A 95 -2.11 -3.36 -14.94
CA LEU A 95 -3.40 -3.10 -14.32
C LEU A 95 -3.65 -1.58 -14.27
N TYR A 96 -4.78 -1.14 -14.80
CA TYR A 96 -5.22 0.25 -14.76
C TYR A 96 -6.48 0.38 -13.91
N VAL A 97 -6.38 1.10 -12.80
CA VAL A 97 -7.51 1.36 -11.89
C VAL A 97 -7.89 2.84 -12.02
N GLY A 98 -9.09 3.10 -12.53
CA GLY A 98 -9.48 4.44 -13.01
C GLY A 98 -8.83 4.73 -14.36
N ALA A 99 -9.21 3.98 -15.39
CA ALA A 99 -8.76 4.19 -16.78
C ALA A 99 -9.72 5.14 -17.53
N ASN A 100 -9.70 6.43 -17.16
CA ASN A 100 -10.67 7.45 -17.61
C ASN A 100 -12.11 7.25 -17.08
N GLY A 101 -12.28 6.42 -16.05
CA GLY A 101 -13.51 6.30 -15.27
C GLY A 101 -13.22 6.19 -13.77
N THR A 102 -14.16 5.64 -13.00
CA THR A 102 -13.95 5.35 -11.57
C THR A 102 -13.63 3.87 -11.39
N GLY A 103 -12.41 3.57 -10.95
CA GLY A 103 -11.99 2.19 -10.68
C GLY A 103 -11.76 1.97 -9.20
N ILE A 104 -12.34 0.90 -8.66
CA ILE A 104 -12.19 0.50 -7.26
C ILE A 104 -11.76 -0.97 -7.23
N VAL A 105 -10.67 -1.25 -6.54
CA VAL A 105 -10.20 -2.62 -6.30
C VAL A 105 -10.03 -2.82 -4.80
N THR A 106 -10.57 -3.93 -4.28
CA THR A 106 -10.40 -4.34 -2.89
C THR A 106 -9.86 -5.76 -2.83
N ILE A 107 -8.74 -5.94 -2.13
CA ILE A 107 -8.17 -7.24 -1.76
C ILE A 107 -8.35 -7.39 -0.25
N ALA A 108 -9.15 -8.37 0.18
CA ALA A 108 -9.57 -8.49 1.56
C ALA A 108 -9.67 -9.94 2.06
N ASN A 109 -9.58 -10.16 3.37
CA ASN A 109 -9.79 -11.46 4.02
C ASN A 109 -8.98 -12.60 3.36
N GLY A 110 -7.66 -12.47 3.23
CA GLY A 110 -6.80 -13.51 2.66
C GLY A 110 -6.78 -13.59 1.12
N GLY A 111 -7.40 -12.63 0.43
CA GLY A 111 -7.37 -12.54 -1.03
C GLY A 111 -5.97 -12.22 -1.58
N PHE A 112 -5.68 -12.64 -2.82
CA PHE A 112 -4.40 -12.42 -3.48
C PHE A 112 -4.55 -11.73 -4.84
N MET A 113 -3.72 -10.73 -5.12
CA MET A 113 -3.60 -10.10 -6.43
C MET A 113 -2.15 -10.05 -6.90
N SER A 114 -1.91 -10.26 -8.19
CA SER A 114 -0.62 -9.95 -8.83
C SER A 114 -0.78 -9.13 -10.11
N SER A 115 0.22 -8.31 -10.39
CA SER A 115 0.26 -7.40 -11.56
C SER A 115 1.69 -7.21 -12.08
N ALA A 116 1.85 -6.95 -13.38
CA ALA A 116 3.16 -6.66 -13.99
C ALA A 116 3.54 -5.17 -13.96
N GLY A 117 2.80 -4.35 -13.22
CA GLY A 117 2.83 -2.90 -13.22
C GLY A 117 1.42 -2.35 -13.06
N THR A 118 1.26 -1.31 -12.24
CA THR A 118 -0.07 -0.79 -11.91
C THR A 118 -0.12 0.72 -11.94
N VAL A 119 -1.19 1.25 -12.51
CA VAL A 119 -1.49 2.68 -12.53
C VAL A 119 -2.85 2.93 -11.91
N ILE A 120 -2.86 3.73 -10.84
CA ILE A 120 -4.05 4.14 -10.11
C ILE A 120 -4.32 5.61 -10.42
N GLY A 121 -5.44 5.92 -11.08
CA GLY A 121 -5.81 7.27 -11.52
C GLY A 121 -5.09 7.70 -12.81
N ARG A 122 -5.37 7.02 -13.93
CA ARG A 122 -4.60 7.13 -15.19
C ARG A 122 -4.85 8.42 -16.01
N SER A 123 -6.07 8.95 -16.03
CA SER A 123 -6.49 9.93 -17.06
C SER A 123 -7.37 11.05 -16.51
N ASP A 124 -7.67 12.05 -17.33
CA ASP A 124 -8.60 13.13 -16.98
C ASP A 124 -9.97 12.55 -16.59
N LEU A 125 -10.57 13.12 -15.52
CA LEU A 125 -11.77 12.62 -14.83
C LEU A 125 -11.64 11.25 -14.14
N ALA A 126 -10.48 10.60 -14.20
CA ALA A 126 -10.30 9.31 -13.54
C ALA A 126 -10.14 9.43 -12.02
N SER A 127 -10.75 8.49 -11.31
CA SER A 127 -10.51 8.23 -9.90
C SER A 127 -10.18 6.75 -9.74
N GLY A 128 -8.97 6.45 -9.29
CA GLY A 128 -8.55 5.09 -8.98
C GLY A 128 -8.38 4.90 -7.48
N SER A 129 -8.90 3.80 -6.95
CA SER A 129 -8.68 3.42 -5.55
C SER A 129 -8.36 1.93 -5.45
N VAL A 130 -7.28 1.60 -4.76
CA VAL A 130 -6.94 0.22 -4.39
C VAL A 130 -6.84 0.12 -2.88
N THR A 131 -7.48 -0.88 -2.30
CA THR A 131 -7.44 -1.18 -0.87
C THR A 131 -7.00 -2.61 -0.65
N VAL A 132 -5.97 -2.79 0.18
CA VAL A 132 -5.50 -4.10 0.65
C VAL A 132 -5.68 -4.13 2.16
N THR A 133 -6.62 -4.92 2.65
CA THR A 133 -7.04 -4.92 4.07
C THR A 133 -7.25 -6.33 4.62
N GLY A 134 -7.01 -6.52 5.91
CA GLY A 134 -7.18 -7.80 6.58
C GLY A 134 -5.94 -8.68 6.45
N GLU A 135 -5.67 -9.43 7.52
CA GLU A 135 -4.55 -10.36 7.60
C GLU A 135 -4.55 -11.35 6.42
N GLY A 136 -3.36 -11.61 5.86
CA GLY A 136 -3.17 -12.51 4.73
C GLY A 136 -3.51 -11.90 3.35
N SER A 137 -4.25 -10.78 3.30
CA SER A 137 -4.53 -10.10 2.04
C SER A 137 -3.25 -9.56 1.43
N THR A 138 -2.96 -9.98 0.19
CA THR A 138 -1.66 -9.73 -0.43
C THR A 138 -1.80 -9.20 -1.86
N TRP A 139 -1.01 -8.19 -2.19
CA TRP A 139 -0.81 -7.72 -3.56
C TRP A 139 0.66 -7.66 -3.93
N VAL A 140 1.04 -8.37 -5.00
CA VAL A 140 2.40 -8.38 -5.55
C VAL A 140 2.44 -7.74 -6.93
N ASP A 141 3.06 -6.57 -7.05
CA ASP A 141 3.36 -5.94 -8.34
C ASP A 141 4.83 -6.20 -8.72
N SER A 142 5.07 -6.79 -9.89
CA SER A 142 6.44 -7.15 -10.30
C SER A 142 7.22 -5.99 -10.93
N TYR A 143 6.68 -4.77 -10.95
CA TYR A 143 7.34 -3.61 -11.52
C TYR A 143 7.07 -2.35 -10.69
N THR A 144 6.25 -1.43 -11.19
CA THR A 144 6.01 -0.13 -10.56
C THR A 144 4.54 0.01 -10.19
N ILE A 145 4.28 0.36 -8.93
CA ILE A 145 2.99 0.88 -8.51
C ILE A 145 3.04 2.40 -8.62
N ILE A 146 2.20 2.95 -9.50
CA ILE A 146 2.00 4.39 -9.66
C ILE A 146 0.67 4.79 -9.04
N VAL A 147 0.73 5.63 -8.01
CA VAL A 147 -0.44 6.18 -7.31
C VAL A 147 -0.63 7.64 -7.72
N GLY A 148 -1.67 7.92 -8.49
CA GLY A 148 -1.94 9.23 -9.06
C GLY A 148 -1.02 9.52 -10.25
N PHE A 149 -1.39 9.02 -11.43
CA PHE A 149 -0.61 9.23 -12.65
C PHE A 149 -0.85 10.62 -13.24
N SER A 150 -2.06 10.91 -13.75
CA SER A 150 -2.44 12.25 -14.25
C SER A 150 -3.53 12.94 -13.41
N LYS A 151 -4.23 12.17 -12.56
CA LYS A 151 -5.28 12.65 -11.64
C LYS A 151 -5.15 11.95 -10.28
N ASN A 152 -6.28 11.70 -9.64
CA ASN A 152 -6.34 11.19 -8.27
C ASN A 152 -6.17 9.67 -8.28
N GLY A 153 -5.12 9.21 -7.59
CA GLY A 153 -4.97 7.81 -7.24
C GLY A 153 -4.87 7.67 -5.74
N ARG A 154 -5.52 6.62 -5.20
CA ARG A 154 -5.46 6.27 -3.80
C ARG A 154 -5.03 4.82 -3.61
N LEU A 155 -4.06 4.60 -2.73
CA LEU A 155 -3.67 3.29 -2.23
C LEU A 155 -3.86 3.27 -0.71
N THR A 156 -4.66 2.33 -0.22
CA THR A 156 -4.81 2.09 1.22
C THR A 156 -4.35 0.69 1.54
N ILE A 157 -3.44 0.57 2.52
CA ILE A 157 -2.96 -0.70 3.05
C ILE A 157 -3.26 -0.67 4.54
N ALA A 158 -4.14 -1.56 5.00
CA ALA A 158 -4.71 -1.51 6.33
C ALA A 158 -4.85 -2.89 6.96
N ASP A 159 -5.04 -2.93 8.28
CA ASP A 159 -5.49 -4.11 9.04
C ASP A 159 -4.71 -5.40 8.74
N GLY A 160 -3.38 -5.33 8.57
CA GLY A 160 -2.54 -6.50 8.30
C GLY A 160 -2.35 -6.85 6.82
N GLY A 161 -2.86 -6.02 5.90
CA GLY A 161 -2.66 -6.19 4.46
C GLY A 161 -1.20 -5.97 4.03
N THR A 162 -0.74 -6.69 3.01
CA THR A 162 0.63 -6.58 2.50
C THR A 162 0.68 -6.27 1.01
N VAL A 163 1.48 -5.27 0.64
CA VAL A 163 1.77 -4.90 -0.75
C VAL A 163 3.27 -4.99 -0.99
N SER A 164 3.68 -5.53 -2.15
CA SER A 164 5.08 -5.57 -2.57
C SER A 164 5.22 -5.06 -4.00
N SER A 165 6.25 -4.23 -4.25
CA SER A 165 6.61 -3.70 -5.57
C SER A 165 8.11 -3.59 -5.76
N ASN A 166 8.60 -3.51 -6.99
CA ASN A 166 9.99 -3.10 -7.21
C ASN A 166 10.15 -1.61 -6.97
N PHE A 167 9.24 -0.81 -7.53
CA PHE A 167 9.26 0.64 -7.43
C PHE A 167 7.91 1.16 -6.96
N GLY A 168 7.92 2.15 -6.07
CA GLY A 168 6.75 2.92 -5.70
C GLY A 168 6.86 4.36 -6.19
N ARG A 169 5.81 4.89 -6.81
CA ARG A 169 5.73 6.31 -7.21
C ARG A 169 4.38 6.89 -6.84
N ILE A 170 4.39 8.03 -6.16
CA ILE A 170 3.17 8.74 -5.73
C ILE A 170 3.21 10.14 -6.34
N GLY A 171 2.22 10.49 -7.16
CA GLY A 171 2.16 11.74 -7.91
C GLY A 171 3.15 11.76 -9.10
N GLU A 172 2.79 11.07 -10.19
CA GLU A 172 3.69 10.83 -11.34
C GLU A 172 3.90 12.07 -12.20
N ILE A 173 2.88 12.59 -12.89
CA ILE A 173 2.99 13.70 -13.86
C ILE A 173 2.10 14.88 -13.50
N SER A 174 2.40 16.07 -14.07
CA SER A 174 1.86 17.36 -13.61
C SER A 174 0.33 17.37 -13.40
N ALA A 175 -0.10 18.08 -12.35
CA ALA A 175 -1.48 18.15 -11.84
C ALA A 175 -2.08 16.84 -11.28
N ALA A 176 -1.34 15.73 -11.26
CA ALA A 176 -1.77 14.53 -10.53
C ALA A 176 -1.67 14.71 -9.01
N THR A 177 -2.51 13.97 -8.29
CA THR A 177 -2.43 13.86 -6.83
C THR A 177 -2.48 12.39 -6.43
N GLY A 178 -1.37 11.91 -5.87
CA GLY A 178 -1.27 10.55 -5.32
C GLY A 178 -1.39 10.56 -3.80
N PHE A 179 -2.18 9.63 -3.27
CA PHE A 179 -2.33 9.41 -1.84
C PHE A 179 -2.08 7.94 -1.51
N ALA A 180 -1.11 7.66 -0.65
CA ALA A 180 -0.92 6.34 -0.08
C ALA A 180 -1.03 6.39 1.45
N SER A 181 -1.64 5.38 2.04
CA SER A 181 -1.72 5.19 3.50
C SER A 181 -1.34 3.76 3.84
N VAL A 182 -0.44 3.59 4.80
CA VAL A 182 -0.06 2.30 5.38
C VAL A 182 -0.27 2.39 6.88
N THR A 183 -1.38 1.82 7.35
CA THR A 183 -1.86 2.02 8.73
C THR A 183 -2.35 0.73 9.36
N GLY A 184 -2.23 0.60 10.67
CA GLY A 184 -2.64 -0.59 11.41
C GLY A 184 -1.55 -1.64 11.49
N ASP A 185 -1.49 -2.32 12.64
CA ASP A 185 -0.51 -3.34 12.94
C ASP A 185 -0.43 -4.41 11.84
N GLY A 186 0.79 -4.73 11.42
CA GLY A 186 1.06 -5.75 10.41
C GLY A 186 0.84 -5.30 8.97
N SER A 187 0.28 -4.09 8.73
CA SER A 187 0.15 -3.51 7.39
C SER A 187 1.52 -3.16 6.81
N ARG A 188 1.78 -3.58 5.57
CA ARG A 188 3.11 -3.45 4.95
C ARG A 188 3.07 -2.98 3.50
N TRP A 189 3.96 -2.06 3.14
CA TRP A 189 4.33 -1.80 1.75
C TRP A 189 5.83 -1.96 1.53
N ASN A 190 6.22 -3.02 0.84
CA ASN A 190 7.62 -3.36 0.58
C ASN A 190 8.03 -2.90 -0.83
N ASN A 191 9.05 -2.04 -0.92
CA ASN A 191 9.61 -1.59 -2.19
C ASN A 191 11.04 -2.09 -2.33
N SER A 192 11.30 -3.05 -3.24
CA SER A 192 12.62 -3.69 -3.33
C SER A 192 13.72 -2.78 -3.89
N ASN A 193 13.37 -1.64 -4.50
CA ASN A 193 14.31 -0.62 -4.97
C ASN A 193 14.03 0.73 -4.30
N TYR A 194 13.30 1.62 -4.97
CA TYR A 194 13.07 2.98 -4.49
C TYR A 194 11.60 3.29 -4.30
N LEU A 195 11.35 4.31 -3.49
CA LEU A 195 10.05 4.93 -3.31
C LEU A 195 10.17 6.43 -3.59
N LYS A 196 9.32 6.97 -4.45
CA LYS A 196 9.25 8.42 -4.73
C LYS A 196 7.88 8.97 -4.32
N ILE A 197 7.90 9.98 -3.46
CA ILE A 197 6.71 10.66 -2.96
C ILE A 197 6.71 12.10 -3.50
N GLY A 198 5.76 12.41 -4.37
CA GLY A 198 5.80 13.63 -5.18
C GLY A 198 6.89 13.52 -6.25
N TYR A 199 6.70 12.63 -7.23
CA TYR A 199 7.73 12.40 -8.25
C TYR A 199 7.87 13.60 -9.20
N GLN A 200 6.81 13.95 -9.94
CA GLN A 200 6.75 15.19 -10.73
C GLN A 200 5.49 16.01 -10.44
N ALA A 201 4.68 15.58 -9.47
CA ALA A 201 3.43 16.23 -9.08
C ALA A 201 3.24 16.17 -7.56
N ARG A 202 1.98 16.19 -7.09
CA ARG A 202 1.66 16.09 -5.67
C ARG A 202 1.58 14.64 -5.25
N GLY A 203 2.38 14.25 -4.28
CA GLY A 203 2.33 12.93 -3.67
C GLY A 203 2.36 13.02 -2.15
N SER A 204 1.56 12.17 -1.50
CA SER A 204 1.54 12.07 -0.05
C SER A 204 1.51 10.62 0.39
N LEU A 205 2.26 10.33 1.45
CA LEU A 205 2.34 9.04 2.11
C LEU A 205 2.15 9.24 3.61
N THR A 206 1.17 8.55 4.19
CA THR A 206 0.98 8.45 5.63
C THR A 206 1.35 7.05 6.09
N ILE A 207 2.17 6.96 7.15
CA ILE A 207 2.56 5.71 7.80
C ILE A 207 2.27 5.88 9.29
N GLY A 208 1.23 5.20 9.78
CA GLY A 208 0.73 5.37 11.14
C GLY A 208 0.28 4.05 11.74
N ASP A 209 -0.09 4.07 13.01
CA ASP A 209 -0.70 2.94 13.72
C ASP A 209 0.05 1.62 13.52
N GLY A 210 1.37 1.61 13.65
CA GLY A 210 2.18 0.39 13.49
C GLY A 210 2.40 -0.09 12.06
N GLY A 211 1.91 0.63 11.04
CA GLY A 211 2.18 0.35 9.63
C GLY A 211 3.67 0.44 9.29
N LEU A 212 4.13 -0.36 8.33
CA LEU A 212 5.53 -0.44 7.92
C LEU A 212 5.71 -0.23 6.41
N VAL A 213 6.61 0.66 6.03
CA VAL A 213 7.07 0.82 4.65
C VAL A 213 8.56 0.52 4.59
N THR A 214 8.96 -0.43 3.74
CA THR A 214 10.37 -0.76 3.51
C THR A 214 10.83 -0.30 2.13
N VAL A 215 12.07 0.15 2.02
CA VAL A 215 12.66 0.62 0.76
C VAL A 215 14.07 0.07 0.60
N GLY A 216 14.32 -0.69 -0.47
CA GLY A 216 15.60 -1.30 -0.81
C GLY A 216 15.67 -2.79 -0.52
N ALA A 217 16.89 -3.33 -0.57
CA ALA A 217 17.16 -4.71 -0.23
C ALA A 217 17.30 -4.88 1.29
N LEU A 218 16.80 -6.00 1.80
CA LEU A 218 16.98 -6.40 3.20
C LEU A 218 18.45 -6.77 3.46
N LEU A 219 19.04 -6.15 4.47
CA LEU A 219 20.40 -6.40 4.93
C LEU A 219 20.44 -7.46 6.05
N GLY A 220 21.63 -7.97 6.34
CA GLY A 220 21.84 -9.02 7.34
C GLY A 220 21.53 -8.61 8.79
N ASP A 221 21.42 -7.30 9.06
CA ASP A 221 21.03 -6.74 10.36
C ASP A 221 19.53 -6.44 10.48
N GLY A 222 18.75 -6.72 9.43
CA GLY A 222 17.32 -6.48 9.38
C GLY A 222 16.89 -5.13 8.81
N SER A 223 17.83 -4.22 8.52
CA SER A 223 17.55 -2.92 7.90
C SER A 223 17.45 -2.97 6.38
N HIS A 224 16.97 -1.90 5.73
CA HIS A 224 16.93 -1.80 4.27
C HIS A 224 17.86 -0.70 3.70
N ASP A 225 18.55 -0.99 2.60
CA ASP A 225 19.59 -0.12 2.01
C ASP A 225 19.07 0.96 1.03
N GLY A 226 17.74 1.06 0.86
CA GLY A 226 17.14 1.88 -0.18
C GLY A 226 16.97 3.35 0.20
N THR A 227 16.46 4.09 -0.79
CA THR A 227 16.23 5.54 -0.67
C THR A 227 14.78 5.88 -0.96
N ALA A 228 14.15 6.56 0.00
CA ALA A 228 12.88 7.25 -0.21
C ALA A 228 13.15 8.70 -0.64
N THR A 229 12.72 9.09 -1.84
CA THR A 229 12.86 10.47 -2.33
C THR A 229 11.54 11.23 -2.18
N VAL A 230 11.60 12.42 -1.60
CA VAL A 230 10.44 13.29 -1.38
C VAL A 230 10.58 14.55 -2.24
N ALA A 231 9.56 14.85 -3.04
CA ALA A 231 9.53 15.95 -4.00
C ALA A 231 10.71 15.90 -4.99
N ASP A 232 10.75 14.86 -5.82
CA ASP A 232 11.90 14.52 -6.66
C ASP A 232 12.23 15.61 -7.70
N SER A 233 11.22 16.09 -8.43
CA SER A 233 11.38 17.08 -9.51
C SER A 233 11.07 18.52 -9.06
N SER A 234 11.67 19.51 -9.73
CA SER A 234 11.34 20.92 -9.53
C SER A 234 9.84 21.18 -9.75
N GLY A 235 9.22 21.93 -8.85
CA GLY A 235 7.78 22.22 -8.86
C GLY A 235 6.88 21.08 -8.37
N SER A 236 7.43 19.92 -8.02
CA SER A 236 6.67 18.85 -7.36
C SER A 236 6.48 19.14 -5.86
N ASN A 237 5.49 18.48 -5.25
CA ASN A 237 5.26 18.54 -3.82
C ASN A 237 5.16 17.12 -3.26
N GLY A 238 6.01 16.80 -2.29
CA GLY A 238 6.03 15.50 -1.64
C GLY A 238 5.84 15.65 -0.14
N THR A 239 4.98 14.83 0.45
CA THR A 239 4.81 14.79 1.91
C THR A 239 4.87 13.36 2.41
N VAL A 240 5.73 13.10 3.39
CA VAL A 240 5.72 11.87 4.19
C VAL A 240 5.31 12.23 5.60
N SER A 241 4.29 11.54 6.13
CA SER A 241 3.81 11.70 7.49
C SER A 241 4.03 10.42 8.28
N ILE A 242 4.74 10.53 9.40
CA ILE A 242 4.85 9.49 10.42
C ILE A 242 3.82 9.78 11.51
N GLY A 243 2.91 8.84 11.73
CA GLY A 243 1.67 9.03 12.47
C GLY A 243 0.56 9.56 11.57
N ALA A 244 -0.05 10.68 11.94
CA ALA A 244 -1.14 11.30 11.19
C ALA A 244 -0.66 12.36 10.18
N ALA A 245 -1.52 12.72 9.23
CA ALA A 245 -1.26 13.86 8.36
C ALA A 245 -1.26 15.19 9.14
N GLU A 246 -0.72 16.24 8.55
CA GLU A 246 -0.76 17.55 9.17
C GLU A 246 -2.20 18.08 9.30
N GLY A 247 -2.55 18.60 10.48
CA GLY A 247 -3.88 19.14 10.78
C GLY A 247 -4.83 18.10 11.37
N ASP A 248 -4.51 16.81 11.22
CA ASP A 248 -5.23 15.72 11.86
C ASP A 248 -4.70 15.46 13.28
N ALA A 249 -5.53 14.83 14.12
CA ALA A 249 -5.11 14.39 15.44
C ALA A 249 -4.00 13.34 15.34
N ALA A 250 -2.96 13.47 16.16
CA ALA A 250 -1.86 12.50 16.22
C ALA A 250 -2.38 11.09 16.52
N VAL A 251 -1.75 10.09 15.89
CA VAL A 251 -1.99 8.65 16.12
C VAL A 251 -0.66 7.95 16.42
N ALA A 252 -0.64 6.65 16.69
CA ALA A 252 0.63 5.95 16.91
C ALA A 252 1.53 6.04 15.67
N ALA A 253 2.84 6.07 15.85
CA ALA A 253 3.74 6.15 14.72
C ALA A 253 3.67 4.88 13.85
N GLY A 254 3.90 5.03 12.55
CA GLY A 254 4.33 3.94 11.69
C GLY A 254 5.82 4.01 11.46
N THR A 255 6.39 3.05 10.73
CA THR A 255 7.83 2.97 10.46
C THR A 255 8.12 3.12 8.97
N LEU A 256 9.03 4.04 8.65
CA LEU A 256 9.73 4.06 7.36
C LEU A 256 11.12 3.43 7.56
N ASP A 257 11.29 2.22 7.07
CA ASP A 257 12.58 1.52 7.06
C ASP A 257 13.25 1.70 5.69
N ALA A 258 14.18 2.65 5.68
CA ALA A 258 15.03 2.97 4.54
C ALA A 258 16.35 3.52 5.07
N ALA A 259 17.46 3.28 4.36
CA ALA A 259 18.74 3.88 4.73
C ALA A 259 18.69 5.42 4.66
N ARG A 260 17.94 5.97 3.68
CA ARG A 260 17.89 7.43 3.44
C ARG A 260 16.49 7.92 3.11
N LEU A 261 16.19 9.11 3.65
CA LEU A 261 15.14 9.99 3.14
C LEU A 261 15.80 11.21 2.49
N VAL A 262 15.58 11.40 1.19
CA VAL A 262 16.22 12.47 0.41
C VAL A 262 15.16 13.44 -0.09
N PHE A 263 15.30 14.72 0.25
CA PHE A 263 14.53 15.78 -0.40
C PHE A 263 15.13 16.09 -1.77
N GLY A 264 14.29 16.00 -2.81
CA GLY A 264 14.67 16.27 -4.21
C GLY A 264 14.67 17.76 -4.55
N ALA A 265 14.43 18.07 -5.83
CA ALA A 265 14.43 19.46 -6.32
C ALA A 265 13.10 20.20 -6.09
N GLY A 266 12.06 19.51 -5.63
CA GLY A 266 10.74 20.08 -5.35
C GLY A 266 10.56 20.51 -3.89
N ASN A 267 9.30 20.75 -3.52
CA ASN A 267 8.93 21.12 -2.15
C ASN A 267 8.61 19.86 -1.34
N GLY A 268 9.61 19.35 -0.62
CA GLY A 268 9.46 18.15 0.20
C GLY A 268 9.18 18.46 1.66
N THR A 269 8.31 17.68 2.29
CA THR A 269 7.99 17.79 3.71
C THR A 269 7.98 16.43 4.40
N LEU A 270 8.68 16.32 5.52
CA LEU A 270 8.58 15.22 6.47
C LEU A 270 7.82 15.71 7.70
N VAL A 271 6.73 15.05 8.04
CA VAL A 271 5.88 15.39 9.19
C VAL A 271 5.98 14.30 10.24
N PHE A 272 6.28 14.68 11.47
CA PHE A 272 6.11 13.86 12.67
C PHE A 272 4.86 14.36 13.40
N ASN A 273 3.79 13.57 13.38
CA ASN A 273 2.54 13.87 14.07
C ASN A 273 2.03 12.57 14.71
N HIS A 274 2.76 12.10 15.71
CA HIS A 274 2.51 10.82 16.34
C HIS A 274 2.34 10.95 17.86
N THR A 275 1.83 9.89 18.51
CA THR A 275 1.60 9.85 19.96
C THR A 275 2.72 9.20 20.75
N ASP A 276 3.67 8.54 20.09
CA ASP A 276 4.74 7.79 20.75
C ASP A 276 5.71 8.70 21.53
N ASP A 277 6.18 8.20 22.67
CA ASP A 277 7.08 8.92 23.61
C ASP A 277 8.57 8.65 23.37
N ASP A 278 8.92 7.68 22.52
CA ASP A 278 10.30 7.24 22.24
C ASP A 278 10.49 6.73 20.80
N TYR A 279 9.80 7.35 19.84
CA TYR A 279 9.91 6.94 18.44
C TYR A 279 11.31 7.18 17.88
N ASN A 280 11.87 6.17 17.21
CA ASN A 280 13.19 6.25 16.60
C ASN A 280 13.06 6.33 15.08
N PHE A 281 13.54 7.43 14.48
CA PHE A 281 13.61 7.59 13.04
C PHE A 281 15.03 7.25 12.54
N GLN A 282 15.15 6.12 11.84
CA GLN A 282 16.44 5.58 11.42
C GLN A 282 17.02 6.22 10.16
N ALA A 283 16.17 6.56 9.20
CA ALA A 283 16.64 7.02 7.89
C ALA A 283 17.45 8.32 8.00
N ALA A 284 18.63 8.34 7.38
CA ALA A 284 19.43 9.55 7.27
C ALA A 284 18.73 10.57 6.35
N ILE A 285 18.54 11.79 6.85
CA ILE A 285 17.83 12.85 6.12
C ILE A 285 18.83 13.73 5.38
N SER A 286 18.53 14.06 4.12
CA SER A 286 19.39 14.94 3.33
C SER A 286 18.61 15.76 2.29
N GLY A 287 19.26 16.78 1.75
CA GLY A 287 18.66 17.70 0.77
C GLY A 287 17.96 18.88 1.42
N ASN A 288 17.33 19.71 0.58
CA ASN A 288 16.62 20.91 1.00
C ASN A 288 15.11 20.64 1.03
N GLY A 289 14.58 20.45 2.22
CA GLY A 289 13.15 20.27 2.46
C GLY A 289 12.74 20.81 3.81
N THR A 290 11.54 20.46 4.26
CA THR A 290 11.03 20.89 5.57
C THR A 290 10.74 19.70 6.45
N ILE A 291 11.29 19.68 7.66
CA ILE A 291 10.88 18.78 8.74
C ILE A 291 9.89 19.54 9.61
N ARG A 292 8.74 18.93 9.90
CA ARG A 292 7.71 19.48 10.79
C ARG A 292 7.43 18.51 11.91
N HIS A 293 7.79 18.90 13.12
CA HIS A 293 7.51 18.13 14.31
C HIS A 293 6.32 18.74 15.05
N LEU A 294 5.18 18.03 15.03
CA LEU A 294 3.89 18.52 15.49
C LEU A 294 3.45 17.90 16.82
N ALA A 295 3.80 16.63 17.07
CA ALA A 295 3.43 15.87 18.26
C ALA A 295 4.37 14.67 18.47
N GLY A 296 4.36 14.10 19.67
CA GLY A 296 5.15 12.92 20.04
C GLY A 296 6.59 13.26 20.47
N THR A 297 7.41 12.25 20.69
CA THR A 297 8.86 12.42 20.87
C THR A 297 9.60 11.55 19.86
N THR A 298 10.33 12.19 18.94
CA THR A 298 11.16 11.53 17.93
C THR A 298 12.64 11.67 18.25
N THR A 299 13.39 10.57 18.19
CA THR A 299 14.85 10.56 18.15
C THR A 299 15.34 10.25 16.74
N LEU A 300 16.14 11.14 16.15
CA LEU A 300 16.83 10.88 14.89
C LEU A 300 18.09 10.06 15.15
N LEU A 301 18.20 8.88 14.52
CA LEU A 301 19.34 7.99 14.66
C LEU A 301 20.35 8.13 13.52
N GLY A 302 19.89 8.47 12.31
CA GLY A 302 20.73 8.59 11.13
C GLY A 302 21.54 9.89 11.07
N ASP A 303 22.72 9.84 10.44
CA ASP A 303 23.52 11.04 10.16
C ASP A 303 22.81 11.91 9.11
N SER A 304 22.17 12.98 9.59
CA SER A 304 21.45 13.96 8.78
C SER A 304 22.24 15.27 8.63
N SER A 305 23.57 15.23 8.72
CA SER A 305 24.45 16.40 8.49
C SER A 305 24.31 16.99 7.07
N ALA A 306 23.90 16.16 6.10
CA ALA A 306 23.63 16.57 4.73
C ALA A 306 22.23 17.17 4.51
N PHE A 307 21.40 17.27 5.54
CA PHE A 307 20.17 18.05 5.49
C PHE A 307 20.52 19.55 5.48
N SER A 308 19.92 20.30 4.55
CA SER A 308 20.17 21.73 4.37
C SER A 308 18.89 22.57 4.40
N GLY A 309 17.78 21.93 4.73
CA GLY A 309 16.46 22.54 4.78
C GLY A 309 16.14 23.20 6.12
N THR A 310 14.85 23.27 6.45
CA THR A 310 14.33 23.86 7.68
C THR A 310 13.66 22.81 8.55
N THR A 311 13.84 22.91 9.87
CA THR A 311 13.17 22.08 10.87
C THR A 311 12.30 22.96 11.74
N ALA A 312 10.99 22.77 11.71
CA ALA A 312 10.05 23.46 12.58
C ALA A 312 9.53 22.50 13.65
N VAL A 313 9.85 22.78 14.92
CA VAL A 313 9.32 22.05 16.07
C VAL A 313 8.22 22.90 16.72
N THR A 314 6.97 22.54 16.46
CA THR A 314 5.80 23.26 16.97
C THR A 314 5.05 22.50 18.06
N GLY A 315 5.37 21.23 18.29
CA GLY A 315 4.89 20.43 19.40
C GLY A 315 5.69 19.15 19.57
N GLY A 316 5.65 18.55 20.77
CA GLY A 316 6.43 17.36 21.09
C GLY A 316 7.92 17.62 21.34
N GLY A 317 8.75 16.58 21.23
CA GLY A 317 10.20 16.64 21.37
C GLY A 317 10.94 16.03 20.16
N LEU A 318 11.95 16.73 19.64
CA LEU A 318 12.86 16.21 18.62
C LEU A 318 14.27 16.09 19.22
N MET A 319 14.78 14.88 19.28
CA MET A 319 16.06 14.51 19.87
C MET A 319 17.01 13.97 18.81
N LEU A 320 18.31 14.04 19.08
CA LEU A 320 19.36 13.38 18.29
C LEU A 320 19.98 12.28 19.16
N ALA A 321 20.19 11.09 18.59
CA ALA A 321 21.00 10.07 19.25
C ALA A 321 22.45 10.52 19.40
N ASP A 322 23.21 9.84 20.26
CA ASP A 322 24.63 10.12 20.45
C ASP A 322 25.40 9.96 19.12
N GLY A 323 26.13 10.99 18.73
CA GLY A 323 26.84 11.05 17.44
C GLY A 323 25.96 11.31 16.21
N ALA A 324 24.62 11.34 16.33
CA ALA A 324 23.75 11.74 15.23
C ALA A 324 23.82 13.26 15.00
N LEU A 325 23.71 13.66 13.75
CA LEU A 325 23.77 15.06 13.33
C LEU A 325 22.49 15.46 12.61
N LEU A 326 22.08 16.70 12.77
CA LEU A 326 21.04 17.34 11.98
C LEU A 326 21.59 18.65 11.44
N GLY A 327 21.70 18.75 10.12
CA GLY A 327 22.04 20.00 9.44
C GLY A 327 20.85 20.96 9.33
N GLY A 328 20.97 21.94 8.42
CA GLY A 328 19.90 22.89 8.13
C GLY A 328 19.67 23.93 9.23
N ALA A 329 18.57 24.66 9.11
CA ALA A 329 18.12 25.64 10.09
C ALA A 329 17.00 25.07 10.97
N ILE A 330 16.96 25.48 12.24
CA ILE A 330 15.92 25.14 13.22
C ILE A 330 15.21 26.43 13.62
#